data_AF-A0A0Q6N2N4-F1
#
_entry.id   AF-A0A0Q6N2N4-F1
#
_cell.length_a   1.000
_cell.length_b   1.000
_cell.length_c   1.000
_cell.angle_alpha   90.00
_cell.angle_beta   90.00
_cell.angle_gamma   90.00
#
_symmetry.space_group_name_H-M   'P 1'
#
loop_
_entity.id
_entity.type
_entity.pdbx_description
1 polymer ?
#
loop_
_entity_poly.entity_id
_entity_poly.type
_entity_poly.pdbx_seq_one_letter_code
_entity_poly.pdbx_strand_id
1 'polypeptide(L)'
;MFFPFVRSSTLSGAVAMPFVLLLAACTTQPKPPAEADAVPPPPAAPRVVPVEAEPKAPATQPASLFTLMTQGPVAAVLAYADKVRPLGGAELNAEITRAGDPGDSPTAQMQLALLLAQTRVPADLARALGLLQRVMSNPSPEAQPLQPLARALAARYVEQRRVEDDRDKQVQQLRESQRRIDQLNDRIEALRAIERSFARPNNAPVPTLPAPGGAKPNP
;
A
#
# COMPACT_ATOMS: atom_id res chain seq x y z
N MET A 1 -0.27 12.64 38.24
CA MET A 1 -0.62 13.42 37.04
C MET A 1 -1.71 12.67 36.29
N PHE A 2 -2.92 13.24 36.29
CA PHE A 2 -4.10 12.69 35.63
C PHE A 2 -4.08 13.07 34.14
N PHE A 3 -4.32 12.11 33.25
CA PHE A 3 -4.63 12.39 31.84
C PHE A 3 -6.01 11.78 31.51
N PRO A 4 -6.98 12.57 31.01
CA PRO A 4 -8.28 12.07 30.62
C PRO A 4 -8.25 11.52 29.19
N PHE A 5 -8.87 10.36 28.99
CA PHE A 5 -9.06 9.72 27.70
C PHE A 5 -10.22 10.41 26.96
N VAL A 6 -9.92 11.14 25.88
CA VAL A 6 -10.92 11.71 24.97
C VAL A 6 -11.30 10.64 23.94
N ARG A 7 -12.57 10.22 23.95
CA ARG A 7 -13.15 9.24 23.02
C ARG A 7 -13.95 9.98 21.95
N SER A 8 -13.35 10.26 20.80
CA SER A 8 -14.07 10.75 19.62
C SER A 8 -14.57 9.56 18.80
N SER A 9 -15.90 9.41 18.75
CA SER A 9 -16.59 8.44 17.88
C SER A 9 -17.16 9.21 16.69
N THR A 10 -16.64 9.00 15.49
CA THR A 10 -17.21 9.55 14.26
C THR A 10 -17.92 8.44 13.49
N LEU A 11 -19.26 8.54 13.45
CA LEU A 11 -20.12 7.87 12.47
C LEU A 11 -19.65 8.25 11.06
N SER A 12 -19.52 7.27 10.17
CA SER A 12 -19.42 7.53 8.73
C SER A 12 -20.60 6.85 8.05
N GLY A 13 -21.56 7.67 7.65
CA GLY A 13 -22.77 7.28 6.93
C GLY A 13 -22.49 6.97 5.47
N ALA A 14 -23.13 5.92 4.99
CA ALA A 14 -23.21 5.55 3.58
C ALA A 14 -23.94 6.64 2.79
N VAL A 15 -23.40 7.06 1.64
CA VAL A 15 -24.15 7.78 0.61
C VAL A 15 -23.80 7.19 -0.75
N ALA A 16 -24.87 6.81 -1.44
CA ALA A 16 -24.91 6.07 -2.68
C ALA A 16 -24.58 6.93 -3.91
N MET A 17 -23.99 6.27 -4.91
CA MET A 17 -23.88 6.72 -6.30
C MET A 17 -25.26 6.77 -6.98
N PRO A 18 -25.46 7.71 -7.92
CA PRO A 18 -26.24 7.40 -9.10
C PRO A 18 -25.45 7.65 -10.39
N PHE A 19 -25.39 6.57 -11.16
CA PHE A 19 -25.07 6.49 -12.58
C PHE A 19 -26.28 7.01 -13.37
N VAL A 20 -26.09 8.00 -14.25
CA VAL A 20 -27.09 8.37 -15.28
C VAL A 20 -26.40 8.56 -16.62
N LEU A 21 -26.88 7.76 -17.56
CA LEU A 21 -26.61 7.61 -18.98
C LEU A 21 -27.31 8.69 -19.82
N LEU A 22 -26.98 8.76 -21.12
CA LEU A 22 -27.70 9.37 -22.27
C LEU A 22 -27.30 10.84 -22.59
N LEU A 23 -27.09 11.33 -23.82
CA LEU A 23 -27.38 10.93 -25.22
C LEU A 23 -26.25 11.44 -26.14
N ALA A 24 -25.74 10.69 -27.12
CA ALA A 24 -26.17 10.65 -28.53
C ALA A 24 -26.28 12.03 -29.23
N ALA A 25 -25.32 12.35 -30.10
CA ALA A 25 -25.50 13.31 -31.20
C ALA A 25 -24.72 12.85 -32.44
N CYS A 26 -25.47 12.57 -33.52
CA CYS A 26 -25.02 12.25 -34.88
C CYS A 26 -24.76 13.53 -35.67
N THR A 27 -23.78 13.56 -36.59
CA THR A 27 -23.85 14.27 -37.90
C THR A 27 -22.75 13.68 -38.83
N THR A 28 -23.10 12.81 -39.79
CA THR A 28 -23.37 13.07 -41.23
C THR A 28 -22.17 13.48 -42.09
N GLN A 29 -21.77 12.57 -42.98
CA GLN A 29 -20.72 12.68 -44.01
C GLN A 29 -21.34 13.07 -45.37
N PRO A 30 -20.67 13.89 -46.21
CA PRO A 30 -20.92 13.91 -47.65
C PRO A 30 -19.69 13.52 -48.50
N LYS A 31 -19.95 12.85 -49.63
CA LYS A 31 -19.00 12.48 -50.73
C LYS A 31 -19.33 13.28 -52.01
N PRO A 32 -18.40 13.40 -52.99
CA PRO A 32 -18.31 14.47 -54.01
C PRO A 32 -18.95 14.09 -55.37
N PRO A 33 -18.87 14.97 -56.41
CA PRO A 33 -17.83 14.76 -57.45
C PRO A 33 -17.27 16.00 -58.23
N ALA A 34 -16.09 15.74 -58.83
CA ALA A 34 -15.49 16.13 -60.13
C ALA A 34 -15.38 17.59 -60.66
N GLU A 35 -14.10 17.93 -60.97
CA GLU A 35 -13.48 18.82 -61.99
C GLU A 35 -14.34 19.70 -62.91
N ALA A 36 -13.95 20.99 -63.00
CA ALA A 36 -13.97 21.79 -64.22
C ALA A 36 -12.98 22.97 -64.15
N ASP A 37 -12.07 22.97 -65.13
CA ASP A 37 -11.41 24.06 -65.88
C ASP A 37 -10.99 25.43 -65.30
N ALA A 38 -9.89 25.88 -65.91
CA ALA A 38 -8.95 26.95 -65.55
C ALA A 38 -9.36 28.39 -65.91
N VAL A 39 -8.85 29.39 -65.17
CA VAL A 39 -8.68 30.83 -65.54
C VAL A 39 -7.51 31.45 -64.70
N PRO A 40 -6.71 32.45 -65.19
CA PRO A 40 -5.28 32.66 -64.85
C PRO A 40 -5.02 33.62 -63.65
N PRO A 41 -3.75 33.85 -63.22
CA PRO A 41 -3.45 34.35 -61.87
C PRO A 41 -3.45 35.90 -61.77
N PRO A 42 -4.01 36.48 -60.69
CA PRO A 42 -3.76 37.87 -60.32
C PRO A 42 -2.52 38.02 -59.42
N PRO A 43 -1.86 39.19 -59.42
CA PRO A 43 -0.52 39.40 -58.91
C PRO A 43 -0.41 39.38 -57.37
N ALA A 44 0.79 39.03 -56.92
CA ALA A 44 1.18 38.80 -55.53
C ALA A 44 0.88 39.97 -54.59
N ALA A 45 0.10 39.70 -53.54
CA ALA A 45 0.18 40.42 -52.28
C ALA A 45 1.02 39.57 -51.30
N PRO A 46 2.00 40.15 -50.58
CA PRO A 46 2.72 39.41 -49.54
C PRO A 46 1.75 39.12 -48.40
N ARG A 47 1.16 37.93 -48.43
CA ARG A 47 0.47 37.37 -47.27
C ARG A 47 1.54 37.01 -46.25
N VAL A 48 1.63 37.82 -45.19
CA VAL A 48 2.29 37.41 -43.96
C VAL A 48 1.53 36.18 -43.48
N VAL A 49 2.07 35.00 -43.75
CA VAL A 49 1.62 33.78 -43.09
C VAL A 49 2.04 33.89 -41.62
N PRO A 50 1.11 33.92 -40.65
CA PRO A 50 1.48 33.52 -39.31
C PRO A 50 1.96 32.07 -39.47
N VAL A 51 3.25 31.84 -39.23
CA VAL A 51 3.73 30.48 -38.95
C VAL A 51 3.05 30.11 -37.65
N GLU A 52 1.85 29.53 -37.76
CA GLU A 52 1.24 28.75 -36.72
C GLU A 52 2.14 27.53 -36.60
N ALA A 53 3.19 27.68 -35.79
CA ALA A 53 4.01 26.58 -35.36
C ALA A 53 3.07 25.68 -34.57
N GLU A 54 2.52 24.65 -35.22
CA GLU A 54 1.87 23.55 -34.54
C GLU A 54 2.81 23.12 -33.42
N PRO A 55 2.42 23.27 -32.14
CA PRO A 55 3.20 22.71 -31.06
C PRO A 55 3.10 21.21 -31.25
N LYS A 56 4.17 20.62 -31.79
CA LYS A 56 4.30 19.17 -31.92
C LYS A 56 4.25 18.59 -30.52
N ALA A 57 3.05 18.21 -30.08
CA ALA A 57 2.77 17.74 -28.74
C ALA A 57 3.67 16.53 -28.47
N PRO A 58 4.59 16.60 -27.49
CA PRO A 58 5.41 15.45 -27.09
C PRO A 58 4.60 14.46 -26.24
N ALA A 59 3.35 14.19 -26.62
CA ALA A 59 2.32 13.56 -25.79
C ALA A 59 2.36 12.01 -25.80
N THR A 60 3.50 11.39 -26.11
CA THR A 60 3.63 9.91 -26.03
C THR A 60 4.90 9.46 -25.33
N GLN A 61 5.62 10.35 -24.64
CA GLN A 61 6.67 9.89 -23.72
C GLN A 61 6.01 9.47 -22.41
N PRO A 62 6.34 8.29 -21.84
CA PRO A 62 5.85 7.94 -20.52
C PRO A 62 6.28 9.04 -19.54
N ALA A 63 5.34 9.54 -18.73
CA ALA A 63 5.53 10.73 -17.90
C ALA A 63 6.82 10.68 -17.06
N SER A 64 7.28 9.50 -16.65
CA SER A 64 8.54 9.29 -15.94
C SER A 64 9.80 9.58 -16.76
N LEU A 65 9.84 9.21 -18.05
CA LEU A 65 10.96 9.55 -18.94
C LEU A 65 10.97 11.04 -19.25
N PHE A 66 9.79 11.63 -19.46
CA PHE A 66 9.69 13.07 -19.69
C PHE A 66 10.22 13.87 -18.49
N THR A 67 9.84 13.51 -17.26
CA THR A 67 10.37 14.14 -16.04
C THR A 67 11.87 13.92 -15.90
N LEU A 68 12.37 12.71 -16.19
CA LEU A 68 13.81 12.43 -16.14
C LEU A 68 14.60 13.33 -17.10
N MET A 69 14.12 13.52 -18.33
CA MET A 69 14.83 14.31 -19.34
C MET A 69 14.71 15.82 -19.13
N THR A 70 13.60 16.30 -18.56
CA THR A 70 13.32 17.75 -18.45
C THR A 70 13.62 18.33 -17.06
N GLN A 71 13.54 17.51 -16.00
CA GLN A 71 13.65 17.94 -14.60
C GLN A 71 14.75 17.17 -13.83
N GLY A 72 15.34 16.14 -14.45
CA GLY A 72 16.45 15.39 -13.89
C GLY A 72 16.05 14.18 -13.02
N PRO A 73 17.05 13.40 -12.56
CA PRO A 73 16.83 12.10 -11.93
C PRO A 73 16.16 12.19 -10.55
N VAL A 74 16.45 13.24 -9.78
CA VAL A 74 15.80 13.46 -8.48
C VAL A 74 14.30 13.68 -8.64
N ALA A 75 13.91 14.57 -9.56
CA ALA A 75 12.50 14.84 -9.85
C ALA A 75 11.77 13.57 -10.34
N ALA A 76 12.41 12.77 -11.20
CA ALA A 76 11.84 11.51 -11.67
C ALA A 76 11.62 10.49 -10.53
N VAL A 77 12.57 10.37 -9.60
CA VAL A 77 12.44 9.47 -8.44
C VAL A 77 11.35 9.96 -7.49
N LEU A 78 11.22 11.28 -7.27
CA LEU A 78 10.16 11.84 -6.43
C LEU A 78 8.77 11.66 -7.05
N ALA A 79 8.63 11.93 -8.36
CA ALA A 79 7.39 11.65 -9.09
C ALA A 79 7.01 10.16 -9.04
N TYR A 80 8.01 9.27 -9.10
CA TYR A 80 7.80 7.84 -8.90
C TYR A 80 7.36 7.50 -7.47
N ALA A 81 7.95 8.14 -6.45
CA ALA A 81 7.55 7.96 -5.05
C ALA A 81 6.08 8.35 -4.83
N ASP A 82 5.61 9.42 -5.47
CA ASP A 82 4.20 9.83 -5.41
C ASP A 82 3.28 8.85 -6.14
N LYS A 83 3.71 8.31 -7.29
CA LYS A 83 2.99 7.28 -8.04
C LYS A 83 2.80 6.00 -7.23
N VAL A 84 3.81 5.55 -6.48
CA VAL A 84 3.76 4.26 -5.76
C VAL A 84 3.07 4.36 -4.39
N ARG A 85 2.96 5.56 -3.81
CA ARG A 85 2.33 5.80 -2.51
C ARG A 85 0.89 5.27 -2.38
N PRO A 86 -0.01 5.44 -3.36
CA PRO A 86 -1.39 4.95 -3.26
C PRO A 86 -1.55 3.47 -3.57
N LEU A 87 -0.50 2.76 -4.03
CA LEU A 87 -0.64 1.36 -4.45
C LEU A 87 -0.98 0.44 -3.28
N GLY A 88 -1.95 -0.44 -3.50
CA GLY A 88 -2.29 -1.52 -2.58
C GLY A 88 -1.30 -2.69 -2.67
N GLY A 89 -1.38 -3.66 -1.76
CA GLY A 89 -0.41 -4.77 -1.67
C GLY A 89 -0.27 -5.61 -2.95
N ALA A 90 -1.37 -5.91 -3.65
CA ALA A 90 -1.33 -6.67 -4.90
C ALA A 90 -0.67 -5.90 -6.05
N GLU A 91 -1.03 -4.62 -6.22
CA GLU A 91 -0.46 -3.75 -7.24
C GLU A 91 1.02 -3.44 -6.96
N LEU A 92 1.37 -3.25 -5.69
CA LEU A 92 2.74 -3.06 -5.23
C LEU A 92 3.61 -4.27 -5.56
N ASN A 93 3.14 -5.48 -5.26
CA ASN A 93 3.86 -6.70 -5.60
C ASN A 93 4.02 -6.86 -7.13
N ALA A 94 2.99 -6.51 -7.92
CA ALA A 94 3.09 -6.52 -9.38
C ALA A 94 4.10 -5.49 -9.91
N GLU A 95 4.20 -4.29 -9.31
CA GLU A 95 5.26 -3.32 -9.61
C GLU A 95 6.65 -3.85 -9.23
N ILE A 96 6.81 -4.50 -8.08
CA ILE A 96 8.10 -5.09 -7.66
C ILE A 96 8.53 -6.17 -8.65
N THR A 97 7.63 -7.05 -9.07
CA THR A 97 7.93 -8.08 -10.08
C THR A 97 8.29 -7.46 -11.42
N ARG A 98 7.59 -6.40 -11.84
CA ARG A 98 7.89 -5.66 -13.07
C ARG A 98 9.23 -4.92 -13.01
N ALA A 99 9.58 -4.37 -11.86
CA ALA A 99 10.86 -3.67 -11.67
C ALA A 99 12.04 -4.63 -11.78
N GLY A 100 11.90 -5.87 -11.30
CA GLY A 100 12.90 -6.92 -11.45
C GLY A 100 14.23 -6.58 -10.78
N ASP A 101 15.34 -7.03 -11.38
CA ASP A 101 16.68 -6.66 -10.95
C ASP A 101 17.08 -5.30 -11.54
N PRO A 102 17.37 -4.28 -10.71
CA PRO A 102 17.70 -2.94 -11.19
C PRO A 102 19.11 -2.84 -11.82
N GLY A 103 19.94 -3.89 -11.71
CA GLY A 103 21.32 -3.86 -12.20
C GLY A 103 22.12 -2.70 -11.60
N ASP A 104 22.93 -2.04 -12.42
CA ASP A 104 23.78 -0.89 -12.02
C ASP A 104 23.13 0.48 -12.21
N SER A 105 21.87 0.54 -12.68
CA SER A 105 21.17 1.80 -12.89
C SER A 105 20.81 2.47 -11.55
N PRO A 106 21.37 3.63 -11.21
CA PRO A 106 21.09 4.29 -9.92
C PRO A 106 19.61 4.66 -9.78
N THR A 107 18.99 5.13 -10.87
CA THR A 107 17.56 5.47 -10.90
C THR A 107 16.68 4.24 -10.66
N ALA A 108 16.98 3.10 -11.29
CA ALA A 108 16.23 1.87 -11.08
C ALA A 108 16.41 1.32 -9.65
N GLN A 109 17.64 1.39 -9.10
CA GLN A 109 17.93 1.02 -7.71
C GLN A 109 17.12 1.87 -6.73
N MET A 110 17.01 3.18 -6.95
CA MET A 110 16.18 4.08 -6.14
C MET A 110 14.69 3.73 -6.24
N GLN A 111 14.18 3.47 -7.45
CA GLN A 111 12.77 3.11 -7.66
C GLN A 111 12.41 1.79 -6.97
N LEU A 112 13.24 0.76 -7.11
CA LEU A 112 13.01 -0.51 -6.42
C LEU A 112 13.11 -0.35 -4.89
N ALA A 113 14.03 0.46 -4.38
CA ALA A 113 14.12 0.74 -2.95
C ALA A 113 12.85 1.42 -2.40
N LEU A 114 12.19 2.29 -3.19
CA LEU A 114 10.90 2.90 -2.83
C LEU A 114 9.78 1.86 -2.76
N LEU A 115 9.71 0.96 -3.75
CA LEU A 115 8.70 -0.12 -3.76
C LEU A 115 8.87 -1.06 -2.56
N LEU A 116 10.10 -1.53 -2.31
CA LEU A 116 10.40 -2.48 -1.24
C LEU A 116 10.11 -1.90 0.15
N ALA A 117 10.40 -0.62 0.38
CA ALA A 117 10.11 0.02 1.67
C ALA A 117 8.60 0.16 1.96
N GLN A 118 7.76 0.12 0.92
CA GLN A 118 6.30 0.22 1.05
C GLN A 118 5.67 -1.11 1.52
N THR A 119 6.35 -2.26 1.33
CA THR A 119 5.80 -3.58 1.69
C THR A 119 5.70 -3.79 3.20
N ARG A 120 6.51 -3.05 3.99
CA ARG A 120 6.67 -3.23 5.44
C ARG A 120 7.12 -4.65 5.83
N VAL A 121 7.78 -5.35 4.91
CA VAL A 121 8.42 -6.63 5.17
C VAL A 121 9.88 -6.37 5.60
N PRO A 122 10.36 -6.87 6.75
CA PRO A 122 11.70 -6.57 7.24
C PRO A 122 12.83 -6.94 6.26
N ALA A 123 12.67 -8.06 5.54
CA ALA A 123 13.64 -8.50 4.53
C ALA A 123 13.69 -7.54 3.32
N ASP A 124 12.54 -7.03 2.88
CA ASP A 124 12.47 -6.06 1.78
C ASP A 124 13.06 -4.72 2.18
N LEU A 125 12.80 -4.26 3.41
CA LEU A 125 13.39 -3.03 3.94
C LEU A 125 14.92 -3.12 4.03
N ALA A 126 15.45 -4.29 4.44
CA ALA A 126 16.89 -4.54 4.44
C ALA A 126 17.47 -4.52 3.02
N ARG A 127 16.78 -5.12 2.04
CA ARG A 127 17.17 -5.06 0.62
C ARG A 127 17.14 -3.63 0.08
N ALA A 128 16.11 -2.84 0.42
CA ALA A 128 16.00 -1.43 0.05
C ALA A 128 17.20 -0.62 0.55
N LEU A 129 17.58 -0.78 1.83
CA LEU A 129 18.78 -0.14 2.39
C LEU A 129 20.06 -0.55 1.64
N GLY A 130 20.19 -1.82 1.26
CA GLY A 130 21.31 -2.29 0.44
C GLY A 130 21.38 -1.61 -0.94
N LEU A 131 20.23 -1.42 -1.60
CA LEU A 131 20.16 -0.70 -2.88
C LEU A 131 20.55 0.78 -2.72
N LEU A 132 20.05 1.46 -1.69
CA LEU A 132 20.43 2.85 -1.41
C LEU A 132 21.92 2.97 -1.12
N GLN A 133 22.51 2.01 -0.42
CA GLN A 133 23.96 1.97 -0.20
C GLN A 133 24.75 1.85 -1.50
N ARG A 134 24.29 1.03 -2.46
CA ARG A 134 24.91 0.93 -3.79
C ARG A 134 24.88 2.26 -4.52
N VAL A 135 23.74 2.95 -4.54
CA VAL A 135 23.61 4.30 -5.13
C VAL A 135 24.57 5.29 -4.49
N MET A 136 24.67 5.29 -3.16
CA MET A 136 25.58 6.19 -2.43
C MET A 136 27.06 5.92 -2.72
N SER A 137 27.42 4.65 -2.97
CA SER A 137 28.79 4.26 -3.32
C SER A 137 29.13 4.37 -4.81
N ASN A 138 28.14 4.58 -5.68
CA ASN A 138 28.34 4.60 -7.13
C ASN A 138 28.98 5.94 -7.55
N PRO A 139 30.20 5.93 -8.16
CA PRO A 139 30.89 7.14 -8.56
C PRO A 139 30.41 7.72 -9.91
N SER A 140 29.48 7.04 -10.60
CA SER A 140 29.00 7.47 -11.92
C SER A 140 28.33 8.85 -11.86
N PRO A 141 28.41 9.65 -12.95
CA PRO A 141 27.79 10.98 -12.99
C PRO A 141 26.26 10.92 -12.84
N GLU A 142 25.64 9.79 -13.22
CA GLU A 142 24.20 9.56 -13.04
C GLU A 142 23.80 9.36 -11.57
N ALA A 143 24.70 8.79 -10.76
CA ALA A 143 24.44 8.52 -9.34
C ALA A 143 24.65 9.77 -8.48
N GLN A 144 25.64 10.61 -8.78
CA GLN A 144 25.99 11.81 -8.02
C GLN A 144 24.78 12.69 -7.60
N PRO A 145 23.84 13.05 -8.50
CA PRO A 145 22.68 13.87 -8.11
C PRO A 145 21.70 13.12 -7.17
N LEU A 146 21.69 11.79 -7.17
CA LEU A 146 20.81 10.97 -6.35
C LEU A 146 21.38 10.66 -4.96
N GLN A 147 22.70 10.76 -4.76
CA GLN A 147 23.35 10.40 -3.49
C GLN A 147 22.80 11.15 -2.26
N PRO A 148 22.47 12.46 -2.31
CA PRO A 148 21.86 13.14 -1.16
C PRO A 148 20.47 12.59 -0.81
N LEU A 149 19.65 12.31 -1.83
CA LEU A 149 18.32 11.71 -1.64
C LEU A 149 18.44 10.28 -1.08
N ALA A 150 19.39 9.48 -1.59
CA ALA A 150 19.64 8.13 -1.11
C ALA A 150 20.03 8.13 0.38
N ARG A 151 20.89 9.06 0.82
CA ARG A 151 21.24 9.25 2.24
C ARG A 151 20.03 9.58 3.10
N ALA A 152 19.18 10.52 2.66
CA ALA A 152 17.98 10.91 3.38
C ALA A 152 16.97 9.75 3.50
N LEU A 153 16.76 8.99 2.41
CA LEU A 153 15.90 7.81 2.42
C LEU A 153 16.46 6.69 3.30
N ALA A 154 17.77 6.45 3.27
CA ALA A 154 18.40 5.44 4.10
C ALA A 154 18.21 5.74 5.59
N ALA A 155 18.43 7.00 6.01
CA ALA A 155 18.16 7.43 7.38
C ALA A 155 16.69 7.19 7.76
N ARG A 156 15.74 7.56 6.88
CA ARG A 156 14.31 7.33 7.11
C ARG A 156 13.96 5.84 7.25
N TYR A 157 14.55 4.98 6.43
CA TYR A 157 14.25 3.53 6.46
C TYR A 157 14.86 2.83 7.67
N VAL A 158 15.99 3.32 8.19
CA VAL A 158 16.52 2.86 9.49
C VAL A 158 15.54 3.21 10.63
N GLU A 159 15.00 4.42 10.64
CA GLU A 159 13.99 4.80 11.65
C GLU A 159 12.68 4.01 11.47
N GLN A 160 12.25 3.77 10.23
CA GLN A 160 11.09 2.91 9.95
C GLN A 160 11.27 1.53 10.56
N ARG A 161 12.45 0.91 10.39
CA ARG A 161 12.76 -0.40 10.99
C ARG A 161 12.65 -0.37 12.51
N ARG A 162 13.20 0.66 13.17
CA ARG A 162 13.12 0.78 14.63
C ARG A 162 11.67 0.87 15.13
N VAL A 163 10.85 1.65 14.44
CA VAL A 163 9.42 1.79 14.77
C VAL A 163 8.67 0.47 14.57
N GLU A 164 8.98 -0.28 13.51
CA GLU A 164 8.41 -1.61 13.26
C GLU A 164 8.84 -2.61 14.35
N ASP A 165 10.12 -2.64 14.73
CA ASP A 165 10.63 -3.49 15.80
C ASP A 165 9.97 -3.19 17.16
N ASP A 166 9.77 -1.90 17.50
CA ASP A 166 9.12 -1.51 18.75
C ASP A 166 7.62 -1.80 18.75
N ARG A 167 6.95 -1.66 17.60
CA ARG A 167 5.55 -2.11 17.43
C ARG A 167 5.43 -3.60 17.70
N ASP A 168 6.33 -4.42 17.18
CA ASP A 168 6.29 -5.87 17.38
C ASP A 168 6.49 -6.26 18.85
N LYS A 169 7.40 -5.58 19.57
CA LYS A 169 7.56 -5.74 21.02
C LYS A 169 6.29 -5.38 21.77
N GLN A 170 5.64 -4.27 21.42
CA GLN A 170 4.38 -3.86 22.05
C GLN A 170 3.26 -4.88 21.81
N VAL A 171 3.14 -5.42 20.59
CA VAL A 171 2.17 -6.48 20.28
C VAL A 171 2.43 -7.75 21.10
N GLN A 172 3.69 -8.12 21.30
CA GLN A 172 4.05 -9.26 22.16
C GLN A 172 3.68 -9.01 23.63
N GLN A 173 3.99 -7.82 24.16
CA GLN A 173 3.63 -7.43 25.53
C GLN A 173 2.11 -7.45 25.74
N LEU A 174 1.33 -6.94 24.78
CA LEU A 174 -0.13 -6.96 24.83
C LEU A 174 -0.67 -8.39 24.89
N ARG A 175 -0.16 -9.30 24.06
CA ARG A 175 -0.56 -10.72 24.07
C ARG A 175 -0.24 -11.39 25.40
N GLU A 176 0.93 -11.13 25.97
CA GLU A 176 1.31 -11.70 27.26
C GLU A 176 0.46 -11.13 28.41
N SER A 177 0.18 -9.83 28.38
CA SER A 177 -0.73 -9.20 29.35
C SER A 177 -2.14 -9.79 29.29
N GLN A 178 -2.65 -10.07 28.08
CA GLN A 178 -3.95 -10.70 27.90
C GLN A 178 -3.98 -12.12 28.48
N ARG A 179 -2.94 -12.93 28.22
CA ARG A 179 -2.82 -14.28 28.82
C ARG A 179 -2.82 -14.23 30.33
N ARG A 180 -2.13 -13.25 30.92
CA ARG A 180 -2.12 -13.07 32.38
C ARG A 180 -3.50 -12.68 32.91
N ILE A 181 -4.25 -11.84 32.19
CA ILE A 181 -5.63 -11.50 32.53
C ILE A 181 -6.51 -12.76 32.50
N ASP A 182 -6.39 -13.57 31.45
CA ASP A 182 -7.17 -14.81 31.30
C ASP A 182 -6.86 -15.79 32.45
N GLN A 183 -5.58 -15.99 32.78
CA GLN A 183 -5.17 -16.80 33.93
C GLN A 183 -5.71 -16.28 35.28
N LEU A 184 -5.78 -14.96 35.46
CA LEU A 184 -6.35 -14.36 36.67
C LEU A 184 -7.88 -14.54 36.72
N ASN A 185 -8.56 -14.44 35.57
CA ASN A 185 -9.99 -14.69 35.46
C ASN A 185 -10.32 -16.14 35.78
N ASP A 186 -9.56 -17.10 35.24
CA ASP A 186 -9.72 -18.54 35.54
C ASP A 186 -9.57 -18.82 37.05
N ARG A 187 -8.61 -18.16 37.71
CA ARG A 187 -8.43 -18.26 39.17
C ARG A 187 -9.62 -17.68 39.93
N ILE A 188 -10.13 -16.52 39.52
CA ILE A 188 -11.32 -15.91 40.14
C ILE A 188 -12.53 -16.83 39.95
N GLU A 189 -12.71 -17.43 38.78
CA GLU A 189 -13.79 -18.37 38.52
C GLU A 189 -13.66 -19.64 39.37
N ALA A 190 -12.46 -20.20 39.48
CA ALA A 190 -12.18 -21.33 40.35
C ALA A 190 -12.51 -21.01 41.82
N LEU A 191 -12.10 -19.83 42.31
CA LEU A 191 -12.45 -19.38 43.67
C LEU A 191 -13.97 -19.23 43.85
N ARG A 192 -14.67 -18.63 42.87
CA ARG A 192 -16.14 -18.53 42.90
C ARG A 192 -16.83 -19.90 42.87
N ALA A 193 -16.26 -20.89 42.18
CA ALA A 193 -16.79 -22.25 42.18
C ALA A 193 -16.65 -22.92 43.55
N ILE A 194 -15.52 -22.68 44.23
CA ILE A 194 -15.30 -23.11 45.61
C ILE A 194 -16.30 -22.42 46.55
N GLU A 195 -16.48 -21.10 46.45
CA GLU A 195 -17.49 -20.38 47.26
C GLU A 195 -18.91 -20.94 47.07
N ARG A 196 -19.28 -21.25 45.82
CA ARG A 196 -20.58 -21.90 45.52
C ARG A 196 -20.72 -23.30 46.10
N SER A 197 -19.64 -24.09 46.16
CA SER A 197 -19.70 -25.43 46.76
C SER A 197 -19.81 -25.37 48.28
N PHE A 198 -19.22 -24.36 48.94
CA PHE A 198 -19.40 -24.14 50.38
C PHE A 198 -20.79 -23.57 50.73
N ALA A 199 -21.36 -22.71 49.90
CA ALA A 199 -22.68 -22.09 50.15
C ALA A 199 -23.87 -23.03 49.87
N ARG A 200 -23.67 -24.17 49.21
CA ARG A 200 -24.72 -25.17 48.97
C ARG A 200 -24.71 -26.20 50.12
N PRO A 201 -25.63 -26.12 51.10
CA PRO A 201 -25.78 -27.20 52.08
C PRO A 201 -26.19 -28.48 51.34
N ASN A 202 -25.78 -29.61 51.91
CA ASN A 202 -25.80 -30.99 51.42
C ASN A 202 -27.20 -31.55 51.04
N ASN A 203 -27.95 -30.89 50.15
CA ASN A 203 -29.25 -31.31 49.63
C ASN A 203 -29.15 -31.83 48.19
N ALA A 204 -28.09 -32.58 47.88
CA ALA A 204 -28.12 -33.47 46.71
C ALA A 204 -28.52 -34.87 47.20
N PRO A 205 -29.60 -35.48 46.68
CA PRO A 205 -29.93 -36.85 47.03
C PRO A 205 -28.78 -37.76 46.59
N VAL A 206 -28.32 -38.59 47.52
CA VAL A 206 -27.27 -39.58 47.31
C VAL A 206 -27.68 -40.49 46.15
N PRO A 207 -26.84 -40.72 45.13
CA PRO A 207 -27.17 -41.68 44.08
C PRO A 207 -27.21 -43.08 44.71
N THR A 208 -28.39 -43.68 44.72
CA THR A 208 -28.60 -45.07 45.15
C THR A 208 -27.80 -45.99 44.24
N LEU A 209 -26.80 -46.69 44.81
CA LEU A 209 -26.09 -47.78 44.16
C LEU A 209 -27.09 -48.87 43.72
N PRO A 210 -26.98 -49.41 42.49
CA PRO A 210 -27.82 -50.53 42.07
C PRO A 210 -27.46 -51.79 42.86
N ALA A 211 -28.48 -52.50 43.35
CA ALA A 211 -28.34 -53.72 44.14
C ALA A 211 -27.60 -54.83 43.36
N PRO A 212 -26.77 -55.66 44.02
CA PRO A 212 -26.10 -56.78 43.36
C PRO A 212 -27.13 -57.88 43.05
N GLY A 213 -27.47 -58.01 41.76
CA GLY A 213 -28.36 -59.05 41.24
C GLY A 213 -27.76 -60.44 41.46
N GLY A 214 -28.54 -61.28 42.12
CA GLY A 214 -28.18 -62.63 42.53
C GLY A 214 -27.79 -63.57 41.38
N ALA A 215 -26.89 -64.47 41.73
CA ALA A 215 -26.42 -65.58 40.92
C ALA A 215 -27.57 -66.46 40.37
N LYS A 216 -27.41 -66.89 39.12
CA LYS A 216 -27.95 -68.16 38.63
C LYS A 216 -26.77 -69.06 38.27
N PRO A 217 -26.60 -70.23 38.91
CA PRO A 217 -25.77 -71.28 38.35
C PRO A 217 -26.62 -72.15 37.42
N ASN A 218 -26.05 -72.55 36.27
CA ASN A 218 -26.03 -73.93 35.76
C ASN A 218 -25.60 -73.99 34.29
N PRO A 219 -25.03 -75.13 33.87
CA PRO A 219 -25.83 -76.12 33.15
C PRO A 219 -26.26 -77.32 34.00
#